data_AF-A0A6G1R2Z2-F1
#
_entry.id   AF-A0A6G1R2Z2-F1
#
_cell.length_a   1.000
_cell.length_b   1.000
_cell.length_c   1.000
_cell.angle_alpha   90.00
_cell.angle_beta   90.00
_cell.angle_gamma   90.00
#
_symmetry.space_group_name_H-M   'P 1'
#
loop_
_entity.id
_entity.type
_entity.pdbx_description
1 polymer ?
#
loop_
_entity_poly.entity_id
_entity_poly.type
_entity_poly.pdbx_seq_one_letter_code
_entity_poly.pdbx_strand_id
1 'polypeptide(L)'
;MPLVTTLFYSCFYHYTEAEGTFSSPTNLKKTFKIPDKQYVLTALAARAKLRAWDDVDALFTTKNWLGYTKKKAPIGFHRVVEILQRNSAPVQVLQEYVRLVEDVETRLNLATKYKCHDVVIETYRDLKDRIQLTAYKCKVERGSAEEEKINSVLNNMQIRWKN
;
A
#
# COMPACT_ATOMS: atom_id res chain seq x y z
N MET A 1 23.79 -7.28 20.36
CA MET A 1 22.42 -7.16 19.82
C MET A 1 22.43 -7.64 18.36
N PRO A 2 21.48 -8.45 17.89
CA PRO A 2 21.44 -8.91 16.49
C PRO A 2 21.33 -7.74 15.52
N LEU A 3 21.96 -7.83 14.34
CA LEU A 3 21.99 -6.75 13.33
C LEU A 3 20.60 -6.25 12.94
N VAL A 4 19.62 -7.16 12.80
CA VAL A 4 18.23 -6.81 12.48
C VAL A 4 17.58 -5.98 13.60
N THR A 5 17.88 -6.28 14.86
CA THR A 5 17.38 -5.51 16.01
C THR A 5 18.01 -4.13 16.05
N THR A 6 19.31 -4.02 15.78
CA THR A 6 20.01 -2.73 15.66
C THR A 6 19.44 -1.90 14.50
N LEU A 7 19.21 -2.51 13.34
CA LEU A 7 18.58 -1.84 12.20
C LEU A 7 17.16 -1.39 12.54
N PHE A 8 16.37 -2.22 13.22
CA PHE A 8 15.02 -1.84 13.65
C PHE A 8 15.07 -0.61 14.57
N TYR A 9 15.95 -0.61 15.57
CA TYR A 9 16.16 0.52 16.48
C TYR A 9 16.53 1.79 15.72
N SER A 10 17.49 1.68 14.79
CA SER A 10 17.91 2.77 13.92
C SER A 10 16.76 3.30 13.05
N CYS A 11 15.97 2.43 12.41
CA CYS A 11 14.79 2.84 11.64
C CYS A 11 13.68 3.46 12.51
N PHE A 12 13.66 3.18 13.81
CA PHE A 12 12.68 3.72 14.73
C PHE A 12 13.09 5.11 15.22
N TYR A 13 14.33 5.27 15.69
CA TYR A 13 14.78 6.49 16.37
C TYR A 13 15.64 7.43 15.51
N HIS A 14 16.26 6.93 14.44
CA HIS A 14 17.30 7.63 13.68
C HIS A 14 17.01 7.65 12.16
N TYR A 15 15.75 7.45 11.76
CA TYR A 15 15.39 7.20 10.36
C TYR A 15 15.79 8.31 9.38
N THR A 16 15.67 9.57 9.82
CA THR A 16 15.93 10.76 9.01
C THR A 16 17.37 11.25 9.13
N GLU A 17 18.23 10.56 9.87
CA GLU A 17 19.64 10.93 9.97
C GLU A 17 20.37 10.72 8.64
N ALA A 18 21.26 11.66 8.32
CA ALA A 18 22.08 11.58 7.12
C ALA A 18 22.93 10.29 7.09
N GLU A 19 23.20 9.77 5.90
CA GLU A 19 23.99 8.53 5.71
C GLU A 19 25.39 8.62 6.34
N GLY A 20 25.94 9.82 6.53
CA GLY A 20 27.22 10.03 7.22
C GLY A 20 27.21 9.66 8.71
N THR A 21 26.02 9.53 9.32
CA THR A 21 25.87 9.22 10.74
C THR A 21 25.85 7.70 10.96
N PHE A 22 26.64 7.20 11.91
CA PHE A 22 26.73 5.76 12.21
C PHE A 22 25.40 5.11 12.63
N SER A 23 24.52 5.87 13.28
CA SER A 23 23.18 5.44 13.68
C SER A 23 22.14 5.48 12.56
N SER A 24 22.47 6.01 11.37
CA SER A 24 21.52 6.11 10.25
C SER A 24 21.23 4.73 9.63
N PRO A 25 19.96 4.40 9.32
CA PRO A 25 19.61 3.12 8.71
C PRO A 25 20.30 2.88 7.36
N THR A 26 20.49 3.95 6.58
CA THR A 26 21.14 3.87 5.26
C THR A 26 22.62 3.55 5.41
N ASN A 27 23.29 4.11 6.42
CA ASN A 27 24.66 3.76 6.77
C ASN A 27 24.75 2.27 7.14
N LEU A 28 23.89 1.80 8.07
CA LEU A 28 23.87 0.40 8.49
C LEU A 28 23.63 -0.55 7.32
N LYS A 29 22.70 -0.21 6.42
CA LYS A 29 22.43 -0.99 5.21
C LYS A 29 23.68 -1.17 4.36
N LYS A 30 24.42 -0.09 4.10
CA LYS A 30 25.62 -0.07 3.26
C LYS A 30 26.79 -0.79 3.93
N THR A 31 27.08 -0.44 5.18
CA THR A 31 28.21 -0.96 5.96
C THR A 31 28.11 -2.47 6.15
N PHE A 32 26.92 -2.98 6.49
CA PHE A 32 26.69 -4.41 6.72
C PHE A 32 26.12 -5.15 5.51
N LYS A 33 26.04 -4.49 4.35
CA LYS A 33 25.53 -5.06 3.09
C LYS A 33 24.17 -5.74 3.26
N ILE A 34 23.26 -5.09 3.99
CA ILE A 34 21.94 -5.63 4.32
C ILE A 34 21.13 -5.74 3.02
N PRO A 35 20.59 -6.94 2.68
CA PRO A 35 19.79 -7.11 1.47
C PRO A 35 18.56 -6.19 1.45
N ASP A 36 18.20 -5.67 0.27
CA ASP A 36 17.10 -4.72 0.10
C ASP A 36 15.78 -5.22 0.69
N LYS A 37 15.44 -6.49 0.48
CA LYS A 37 14.21 -7.09 1.05
C LYS A 37 14.22 -7.04 2.57
N GLN A 38 15.36 -7.36 3.20
CA GLN A 38 15.50 -7.34 4.66
C GLN A 38 15.41 -5.91 5.19
N TYR A 39 16.11 -4.97 4.54
CA TYR A 39 16.07 -3.56 4.90
C TYR A 39 14.65 -3.01 4.84
N VAL A 40 13.95 -3.23 3.72
CA VAL A 40 12.57 -2.75 3.52
C VAL A 40 11.62 -3.35 4.54
N LEU A 41 11.71 -4.66 4.85
CA LEU A 41 10.87 -5.26 5.89
C LEU A 41 11.09 -4.61 7.26
N THR A 42 12.35 -4.41 7.64
CA THR A 42 12.69 -3.84 8.95
C THR A 42 12.30 -2.36 9.04
N ALA A 43 12.59 -1.56 8.00
CA ALA A 43 12.22 -0.15 7.93
C ALA A 43 10.69 0.01 7.93
N LEU A 44 9.96 -0.73 7.09
CA LEU A 44 8.51 -0.69 7.04
C LEU A 44 7.90 -1.04 8.41
N ALA A 45 8.37 -2.11 9.06
CA ALA A 45 7.87 -2.49 10.38
C ALA A 45 8.09 -1.40 11.44
N ALA A 46 9.25 -0.74 11.44
CA ALA A 46 9.57 0.34 12.37
C ALA A 46 8.73 1.60 12.09
N ARG A 47 8.70 2.08 10.83
CA ARG A 47 7.95 3.28 10.45
C ARG A 47 6.45 3.11 10.60
N ALA A 48 5.92 1.92 10.27
CA ALA A 48 4.50 1.63 10.45
C ALA A 48 4.09 1.58 11.93
N LYS A 49 4.95 1.06 12.82
CA LYS A 49 4.71 1.11 14.28
C LYS A 49 4.61 2.54 14.81
N LEU A 50 5.35 3.47 14.22
CA LEU A 50 5.29 4.91 14.53
C LEU A 50 4.16 5.64 13.81
N ARG A 51 3.40 4.95 12.94
CA ARG A 51 2.39 5.55 12.07
C ARG A 51 2.94 6.70 11.20
N ALA A 52 4.24 6.63 10.88
CA ALA A 52 4.91 7.61 10.04
C ALA A 52 4.65 7.29 8.56
N TRP A 53 3.42 7.56 8.10
CA TRP A 53 2.97 7.14 6.76
C TRP A 53 3.71 7.83 5.61
N ASP A 54 4.14 9.08 5.80
CA ASP A 54 4.96 9.78 4.82
C ASP A 54 6.33 9.10 4.62
N ASP A 55 6.93 8.61 5.71
CA ASP A 55 8.19 7.85 5.64
C ASP A 55 8.00 6.48 5.00
N VAL A 56 6.86 5.83 5.26
CA VAL A 56 6.45 4.60 4.57
C VAL A 56 6.33 4.86 3.07
N ASP A 57 5.76 5.99 2.67
CA ASP A 57 5.61 6.30 1.25
C ASP A 57 6.94 6.61 0.58
N ALA A 58 7.79 7.38 1.25
CA ALA A 58 9.15 7.66 0.81
C ALA A 58 9.98 6.38 0.65
N LEU A 59 9.78 5.36 1.50
CA LEU A 59 10.50 4.08 1.44
C LEU A 59 10.30 3.35 0.12
N PHE A 60 9.14 3.49 -0.53
CA PHE A 60 8.83 2.84 -1.80
C PHE A 60 8.99 3.75 -3.01
N THR A 61 9.14 5.05 -2.81
CA THR A 61 9.16 6.04 -3.88
C THR A 61 10.58 6.27 -4.39
N THR A 62 10.79 5.97 -5.67
CA THR A 62 12.03 6.33 -6.37
C THR A 62 11.76 7.49 -7.32
N LYS A 63 12.55 8.56 -7.21
CA LYS A 63 12.56 9.67 -8.18
C LYS A 63 13.61 9.38 -9.24
N ASN A 64 13.25 9.44 -10.51
CA ASN A 64 14.24 9.49 -11.57
C ASN A 64 14.74 10.94 -11.77
N TRP A 65 15.82 11.08 -12.54
CA TRP A 65 16.41 12.38 -12.88
C TRP A 65 15.39 13.38 -13.46
N LEU A 66 14.39 12.91 -14.21
CA LEU A 66 13.37 13.73 -14.85
C LEU A 66 12.22 14.13 -13.90
N GLY A 67 12.34 13.82 -12.60
CA GLY A 67 11.32 14.12 -11.60
C GLY A 67 10.13 13.15 -11.58
N TYR A 68 10.12 12.13 -12.45
CA TYR A 68 9.08 11.10 -12.43
C TYR A 68 9.29 10.16 -11.23
N THR A 69 8.21 9.95 -10.48
CA THR A 69 8.18 9.05 -9.33
C THR A 69 7.61 7.70 -9.71
N LYS A 70 8.29 6.62 -9.33
CA LYS A 70 7.75 5.26 -9.39
C LYS A 70 7.81 4.61 -8.01
N LYS A 71 6.71 3.96 -7.60
CA LYS A 71 6.69 3.14 -6.40
C LYS A 71 7.16 1.71 -6.72
N LYS A 72 8.06 1.15 -5.91
CA LYS A 72 8.52 -0.23 -5.99
C LYS A 72 8.67 -0.82 -4.59
N ALA A 73 8.19 -2.05 -4.41
CA ALA A 73 8.34 -2.80 -3.17
C ALA A 73 8.99 -4.16 -3.46
N PRO A 74 10.26 -4.40 -3.07
CA PRO A 74 10.94 -5.70 -3.25
C PRO A 74 10.23 -6.90 -2.60
N ILE A 75 9.30 -6.62 -1.69
CA ILE A 75 8.47 -7.59 -0.96
C ILE A 75 7.08 -7.78 -1.57
N GLY A 76 6.75 -7.04 -2.63
CA GLY A 76 5.41 -6.96 -3.22
C GLY A 76 4.44 -6.10 -2.39
N PHE A 77 3.54 -5.39 -3.07
CA PHE A 77 2.59 -4.49 -2.39
C PHE A 77 1.54 -5.21 -1.55
N HIS A 78 1.20 -6.46 -1.87
CA HIS A 78 0.30 -7.27 -1.03
C HIS A 78 0.85 -7.39 0.40
N ARG A 79 2.17 -7.63 0.55
CA ARG A 79 2.82 -7.74 1.86
C ARG A 79 2.92 -6.38 2.57
N VAL A 80 3.10 -5.30 1.81
CA VAL A 80 3.07 -3.93 2.36
C VAL A 80 1.71 -3.67 3.00
N VAL A 81 0.61 -3.92 2.27
CA VAL A 81 -0.76 -3.72 2.76
C VAL A 81 -1.01 -4.51 4.05
N GLU A 82 -0.60 -5.78 4.12
CA GLU A 82 -0.75 -6.59 5.34
C GLU A 82 -0.02 -6.00 6.55
N ILE A 83 1.20 -5.50 6.36
CA ILE A 83 1.98 -4.91 7.45
C ILE A 83 1.36 -3.59 7.89
N LEU A 84 0.89 -2.76 6.95
CA LEU A 84 0.21 -1.50 7.27
C LEU A 84 -1.09 -1.75 8.03
N GLN A 85 -1.89 -2.72 7.59
CA GLN A 85 -3.13 -3.08 8.27
C GLN A 85 -2.88 -3.56 9.70
N ARG A 86 -1.86 -4.39 9.93
CA ARG A 86 -1.48 -4.85 11.28
C ARG A 86 -1.04 -3.73 12.21
N ASN A 87 -0.59 -2.61 11.65
CA ASN A 87 -0.23 -1.40 12.40
C ASN A 87 -1.32 -0.32 12.35
N SER A 88 -2.56 -0.71 12.03
CA SER A 88 -3.73 0.17 12.06
C SER A 88 -3.61 1.39 11.13
N ALA A 89 -3.02 1.21 9.95
CA ALA A 89 -3.03 2.25 8.93
C ALA A 89 -4.48 2.64 8.56
N PRO A 90 -4.76 3.95 8.38
CA PRO A 90 -6.06 4.40 7.90
C PRO A 90 -6.42 3.78 6.55
N VAL A 91 -7.72 3.60 6.29
CA VAL A 91 -8.19 3.00 5.02
C VAL A 91 -7.65 3.76 3.83
N GLN A 92 -7.56 5.10 3.90
CA GLN A 92 -7.02 5.95 2.83
C GLN A 92 -5.60 5.54 2.44
N VAL A 93 -4.73 5.31 3.44
CA VAL A 93 -3.35 4.84 3.23
C VAL A 93 -3.35 3.44 2.64
N LEU A 94 -4.20 2.53 3.14
CA LEU A 94 -4.32 1.18 2.59
C LEU A 94 -4.75 1.20 1.11
N GLN A 95 -5.71 2.05 0.73
CA GLN A 95 -6.20 2.13 -0.65
C GLN A 95 -5.07 2.44 -1.63
N GLU A 96 -4.15 3.34 -1.27
CA GLU A 96 -3.01 3.69 -2.12
C GLU A 96 -2.15 2.47 -2.46
N TYR A 97 -1.84 1.63 -1.47
CA TYR A 97 -1.01 0.45 -1.70
C TYR A 97 -1.78 -0.74 -2.27
N VAL A 98 -3.07 -0.89 -1.97
CA VAL A 98 -3.91 -1.94 -2.58
C VAL A 98 -4.03 -1.73 -4.09
N ARG A 99 -4.12 -0.47 -4.56
CA ARG A 99 -4.10 -0.13 -6.00
C ARG A 99 -2.83 -0.59 -6.72
N LEU A 100 -1.72 -0.69 -6.00
CA LEU A 100 -0.42 -1.10 -6.55
C LEU A 100 -0.23 -2.63 -6.60
N VAL A 101 -1.20 -3.41 -6.09
CA VAL A 101 -1.19 -4.87 -6.22
C VAL A 101 -1.55 -5.24 -7.65
N GLU A 102 -0.61 -5.85 -8.38
CA GLU A 102 -0.76 -6.16 -9.81
C GLU A 102 -1.81 -7.24 -10.06
N ASP A 103 -1.75 -8.34 -9.30
CA ASP A 103 -2.70 -9.44 -9.40
C ASP A 103 -4.12 -8.98 -8.98
N VAL A 104 -5.05 -9.13 -9.92
CA VAL A 104 -6.41 -8.59 -9.80
C VAL A 104 -7.19 -9.28 -8.68
N GLU A 105 -7.06 -10.59 -8.56
CA GLU A 105 -7.76 -11.38 -7.55
C GLU A 105 -7.27 -11.02 -6.14
N THR A 106 -5.95 -11.00 -5.95
CA THR A 106 -5.32 -10.56 -4.70
C THR A 106 -5.71 -9.13 -4.35
N ARG A 107 -5.76 -8.23 -5.34
CA ARG A 107 -6.19 -6.84 -5.14
C ARG A 107 -7.65 -6.76 -4.65
N LEU A 108 -8.58 -7.46 -5.30
CA LEU A 108 -9.99 -7.50 -4.89
C LEU A 108 -10.19 -8.12 -3.51
N ASN A 109 -9.45 -9.19 -3.19
CA ASN A 109 -9.49 -9.86 -1.90
C ASN A 109 -9.03 -8.93 -0.77
N LEU A 110 -7.87 -8.27 -0.94
CA LEU A 110 -7.36 -7.31 0.05
C LEU A 110 -8.28 -6.09 0.17
N ALA A 111 -8.73 -5.53 -0.95
CA ALA A 111 -9.58 -4.35 -0.96
C ALA A 111 -10.92 -4.61 -0.25
N THR A 112 -11.54 -5.76 -0.51
CA THR A 112 -12.77 -6.18 0.18
C THR A 112 -12.53 -6.42 1.66
N LYS A 113 -11.49 -7.17 2.02
CA LYS A 113 -11.15 -7.50 3.40
C LYS A 113 -10.89 -6.27 4.26
N TYR A 114 -10.25 -5.25 3.70
CA TYR A 114 -9.88 -4.02 4.40
C TYR A 114 -10.76 -2.83 4.07
N LYS A 115 -11.95 -3.07 3.50
CA LYS A 115 -12.96 -2.05 3.19
C LYS A 115 -12.43 -0.88 2.35
N CYS A 116 -11.47 -1.15 1.47
CA CYS A 116 -11.00 -0.20 0.46
C CYS A 116 -11.98 -0.16 -0.71
N HIS A 117 -13.20 0.31 -0.45
CA HIS A 117 -14.35 0.20 -1.34
C HIS A 117 -14.09 0.83 -2.72
N ASP A 118 -13.39 1.96 -2.77
CA ASP A 118 -13.05 2.62 -4.03
C ASP A 118 -12.25 1.71 -4.96
N VAL A 119 -11.30 0.96 -4.40
CA VAL A 119 -10.44 0.07 -5.19
C VAL A 119 -11.23 -1.10 -5.75
N VAL A 120 -12.21 -1.62 -5.01
CA VAL A 120 -13.10 -2.67 -5.49
C VAL A 120 -13.97 -2.17 -6.64
N ILE A 121 -14.63 -1.02 -6.44
CA ILE A 121 -15.52 -0.40 -7.43
C ILE A 121 -14.77 -0.12 -8.73
N GLU A 122 -13.60 0.49 -8.64
CA GLU A 122 -12.76 0.82 -9.79
C GLU A 122 -12.22 -0.44 -10.48
N THR A 123 -11.83 -1.47 -9.71
CA THR A 123 -11.36 -2.73 -10.30
C THR A 123 -12.48 -3.41 -11.10
N TYR A 124 -13.70 -3.54 -10.56
CA TYR A 124 -14.81 -4.13 -11.33
C TYR A 124 -15.25 -3.29 -12.52
N ARG A 125 -15.20 -1.95 -12.40
CA ARG A 125 -15.40 -1.03 -13.53
C ARG A 125 -14.40 -1.31 -14.65
N ASP A 126 -13.11 -1.42 -14.31
CA ASP A 126 -12.03 -1.60 -15.29
C ASP A 126 -12.08 -3.00 -15.94
N LEU A 127 -12.49 -4.01 -15.17
CA LEU A 127 -12.81 -5.35 -15.68
C LEU A 127 -14.07 -5.38 -16.56
N LYS A 128 -14.92 -4.35 -16.46
CA LYS A 128 -16.24 -4.24 -17.07
C LYS A 128 -17.17 -5.36 -16.62
N ASP A 129 -17.11 -5.70 -15.33
CA ASP A 129 -17.90 -6.75 -14.70
C ASP A 129 -19.08 -6.16 -13.92
N ARG A 130 -20.23 -6.05 -14.60
CA ARG A 130 -21.46 -5.49 -14.05
C ARG A 130 -22.04 -6.38 -12.97
N ILE A 131 -21.97 -7.70 -13.17
CA ILE A 131 -22.52 -8.70 -12.26
C ILE A 131 -21.82 -8.61 -10.91
N GLN A 132 -20.48 -8.64 -10.90
CA GLN A 132 -19.72 -8.59 -9.65
C GLN A 132 -19.83 -7.22 -8.96
N LEU A 133 -19.87 -6.12 -9.71
CA LEU A 133 -20.10 -4.79 -9.13
C LEU A 133 -21.47 -4.69 -8.46
N THR A 134 -22.51 -5.26 -9.09
CA THR A 134 -23.87 -5.33 -8.52
C THR A 134 -23.91 -6.21 -7.27
N ALA A 135 -23.23 -7.36 -7.29
CA ALA A 135 -23.12 -8.22 -6.11
C ALA A 135 -22.36 -7.54 -4.96
N TYR A 136 -21.33 -6.75 -5.28
CA TYR A 136 -20.58 -5.98 -4.30
C TYR A 136 -21.40 -4.86 -3.66
N LYS A 137 -22.36 -4.27 -4.38
CA LYS A 137 -23.32 -3.30 -3.82
C LYS A 137 -24.03 -3.83 -2.56
N CYS A 138 -24.33 -5.12 -2.51
CA CYS A 138 -24.95 -5.75 -1.34
C CYS A 138 -24.04 -5.86 -0.11
N LYS A 139 -22.73 -5.56 -0.25
CA LYS A 139 -21.72 -5.62 0.82
C LYS A 139 -21.38 -4.24 1.40
N VAL A 140 -21.87 -3.16 0.80
CA VAL A 140 -21.71 -1.80 1.34
C VAL A 140 -22.96 -1.40 2.13
N GLU A 141 -22.81 -0.41 3.00
CA GLU A 141 -23.92 0.08 3.81
C GLU A 141 -24.95 0.80 2.92
N ARG A 142 -26.24 0.62 3.22
CA ARG A 142 -27.31 1.27 2.46
C ARG A 142 -27.31 2.76 2.71
N GLY A 143 -27.42 3.55 1.65
CA GLY A 143 -27.35 5.01 1.69
C GLY A 143 -25.94 5.56 1.92
N SER A 144 -24.91 4.72 1.85
CA SER A 144 -23.52 5.19 1.97
C SER A 144 -23.02 5.81 0.67
N ALA A 145 -21.96 6.62 0.76
CA ALA A 145 -21.32 7.23 -0.41
C ALA A 145 -20.79 6.16 -1.40
N GLU A 146 -20.39 4.99 -0.90
CA GLU A 146 -19.97 3.85 -1.71
C GLU A 146 -21.14 3.26 -2.51
N GLU A 147 -22.33 3.13 -1.92
CA GLU A 147 -23.51 2.66 -2.65
C GLU A 147 -23.88 3.64 -3.77
N GLU A 148 -23.87 4.94 -3.48
CA GLU A 148 -24.11 5.99 -4.47
C GLU A 148 -23.09 5.94 -5.61
N LYS A 149 -21.81 5.78 -5.28
CA LYS A 149 -20.73 5.63 -6.27
C LYS A 149 -20.92 4.39 -7.14
N ILE A 150 -21.32 3.26 -6.56
CA ILE A 150 -21.64 2.03 -7.31
C ILE A 150 -22.79 2.27 -8.27
N ASN A 151 -23.88 2.90 -7.81
CA ASN A 151 -25.03 3.23 -8.66
C ASN A 151 -24.64 4.15 -9.83
N SER A 152 -23.83 5.17 -9.55
CA SER A 152 -23.30 6.09 -10.58
C SER A 152 -22.49 5.34 -11.65
N VAL A 153 -21.62 4.42 -11.24
CA VAL A 153 -20.85 3.59 -12.18
C VAL A 153 -21.77 2.65 -12.97
N LEU A 154 -22.71 1.96 -12.32
CA LEU A 154 -23.64 1.03 -12.98
C LEU A 154 -24.57 1.71 -13.99
N ASN A 155 -24.94 2.97 -13.76
CA ASN A 155 -25.82 3.76 -14.63
C ASN A 155 -25.05 4.53 -15.72
N ASN A 156 -23.71 4.49 -15.72
CA ASN A 156 -22.91 5.18 -16.72
C ASN A 156 -23.01 4.48 -18.08
N MET A 157 -23.75 5.09 -19.01
CA MET A 157 -23.97 4.58 -20.37
C MET A 157 -22.71 4.50 -21.25
N GLN A 158 -21.62 5.16 -20.85
CA GLN A 158 -20.35 5.09 -21.59
C GLN A 158 -19.58 3.79 -21.31
N ILE A 159 -19.91 3.07 -20.25
CA ILE A 159 -19.26 1.80 -19.90
C ILE A 159 -19.91 0.67 -20.71
N ARG A 160 -19.12 0.08 -21.62
CA ARG A 160 -19.49 -1.13 -22.34
C ARG A 160 -19.20 -2.37 -21.47
N TRP A 161 -20.19 -2.80 -20.69
CA TRP A 161 -20.11 -3.99 -19.84
C TRP A 161 -19.85 -5.26 -20.66
N LYS A 162 -19.09 -6.21 -20.10
CA LYS A 162 -18.84 -7.52 -20.74
C LYS A 162 -19.94 -8.54 -20.41
N ASN A 163 -20.73 -8.27 -19.38
CA ASN A 163 -21.77 -9.14 -18.85
C ASN A 163 -22.99 -8.33 -18.37
#